data_AF-A0A6C0CIU4-F1
#
_entry.id   AF-A0A6C0CIU4-F1
#
_cell.length_a   1.000
_cell.length_b   1.000
_cell.length_c   1.000
_cell.angle_alpha   90.00
_cell.angle_beta   90.00
_cell.angle_gamma   90.00
#
_symmetry.space_group_name_H-M   'P 1'
#
loop_
_entity.id
_entity.type
_entity.pdbx_description
1 polymer ?
#
loop_
_entity_poly.entity_id
_entity_poly.type
_entity_poly.pdbx_seq_one_letter_code
_entity_poly.pdbx_strand_id
1 'polypeptide(L)'
;MNSFSRTAKELLKEQLDKLEANEHKQIFEIIKRHTEQYTKTQTGILVSTNVLNDECLNDIQTYVNFCLDQRKRMEEDLKTRKTYEQMIAE
;
A
#
# COMPACT_ATOMS: atom_id res chain seq x y z
N MET A 1 -12.99 -8.31 -17.18
CA MET A 1 -12.31 -9.29 -16.30
C MET A 1 -10.86 -8.89 -16.24
N ASN A 2 -10.30 -8.71 -15.04
CA ASN A 2 -8.90 -8.33 -14.88
C ASN A 2 -8.00 -9.57 -15.08
N SER A 3 -6.78 -9.34 -15.53
CA SER A 3 -5.78 -10.36 -15.89
C SER A 3 -4.83 -10.74 -14.73
N PHE A 4 -5.00 -10.15 -13.55
CA PHE A 4 -4.19 -10.48 -12.37
C PHE A 4 -4.41 -11.93 -11.91
N SER A 5 -3.28 -12.65 -11.76
CA SER A 5 -3.23 -13.96 -11.13
C SER A 5 -3.74 -13.91 -9.68
N ARG A 6 -4.37 -15.00 -9.22
CA ARG A 6 -4.80 -15.17 -7.83
C ARG A 6 -3.66 -14.93 -6.85
N THR A 7 -2.47 -15.44 -7.13
CA THR A 7 -1.29 -15.27 -6.28
C THR A 7 -0.87 -13.80 -6.16
N ALA A 8 -0.96 -13.03 -7.24
CA ALA A 8 -0.67 -11.60 -7.20
C ALA A 8 -1.69 -10.83 -6.35
N LYS A 9 -2.97 -11.21 -6.43
CA LYS A 9 -4.04 -10.63 -5.60
C LYS A 9 -3.84 -10.94 -4.12
N GLU A 10 -3.45 -12.17 -3.79
CA GLU A 10 -3.14 -12.59 -2.42
C GLU A 10 -1.92 -11.82 -1.88
N LEU A 11 -0.85 -11.71 -2.67
CA LEU A 11 0.33 -10.93 -2.29
C LEU A 11 0.00 -9.45 -2.06
N LEU A 12 -0.75 -8.83 -2.97
CA LEU A 12 -1.15 -7.43 -2.85
C LEU A 12 -1.98 -7.22 -1.58
N LYS A 13 -2.88 -8.15 -1.25
CA LYS A 13 -3.64 -8.12 0.00
C LYS A 13 -2.73 -8.16 1.23
N GLU A 14 -1.76 -9.07 1.27
CA GLU A 14 -0.80 -9.14 2.38
C GLU A 14 0.05 -7.87 2.51
N GLN A 15 0.40 -7.24 1.39
CA GLN A 15 1.13 -5.97 1.41
C GLN A 15 0.25 -4.82 1.92
N LEU A 16 -1.02 -4.78 1.51
CA LEU A 16 -2.00 -3.81 1.99
C LEU A 16 -2.19 -3.91 3.50
N ASP A 17 -2.29 -5.12 4.07
CA ASP A 17 -2.44 -5.34 5.51
C ASP A 17 -1.25 -4.81 6.34
N LYS A 18 -0.11 -4.52 5.72
CA LYS A 18 1.09 -3.95 6.36
C LYS A 18 1.16 -2.43 6.31
N LEU A 19 0.18 -1.79 5.69
CA LEU A 19 0.10 -0.34 5.55
C LEU A 19 -0.67 0.29 6.69
N GLU A 20 -0.45 1.58 6.89
CA GLU A 20 -1.13 2.36 7.92
C GLU A 20 -2.47 2.91 7.42
N ALA A 21 -3.33 3.32 8.36
CA ALA A 21 -4.66 3.84 8.05
C ALA A 21 -4.66 5.02 7.05
N ASN A 22 -3.60 5.84 7.04
CA ASN A 22 -3.47 6.96 6.11
C ASN A 22 -3.15 6.49 4.69
N GLU A 23 -2.30 5.48 4.55
CA GLU A 23 -1.96 4.87 3.26
C GLU A 23 -3.18 4.15 2.68
N HIS A 24 -3.95 3.46 3.52
CA HIS A 24 -5.23 2.86 3.13
C HIS A 24 -6.24 3.90 2.61
N LYS A 25 -6.31 5.10 3.21
CA LYS A 25 -7.15 6.19 2.68
C LYS A 25 -6.71 6.61 1.28
N GLN A 26 -5.40 6.74 1.05
CA GLN A 26 -4.88 7.12 -0.26
C GLN A 26 -5.17 6.05 -1.32
N ILE A 27 -5.02 4.78 -0.96
CA ILE A 27 -5.40 3.64 -1.81
C ILE A 27 -6.89 3.68 -2.14
N PHE A 28 -7.74 4.00 -1.17
CA PHE A 28 -9.16 4.14 -1.41
C PHE A 28 -9.48 5.30 -2.39
N GLU A 29 -8.79 6.43 -2.29
CA GLU A 29 -8.94 7.53 -3.26
C GLU A 29 -8.50 7.13 -4.68
N ILE A 30 -7.49 6.26 -4.81
CA ILE A 30 -7.11 5.66 -6.11
C ILE A 30 -8.26 4.79 -6.63
N ILE A 31 -8.79 3.88 -5.81
CA ILE A 31 -9.91 3.01 -6.19
C ILE A 31 -11.12 3.82 -6.63
N LYS A 32 -11.44 4.89 -5.89
CA LYS A 32 -12.59 5.77 -6.15
C LYS A 32 -12.51 6.49 -7.50
N ARG A 33 -11.29 6.71 -8.04
CA ARG A 33 -11.12 7.29 -9.39
C ARG A 33 -11.45 6.31 -10.51
N HIS A 34 -11.32 5.01 -10.23
CA HIS A 34 -11.50 3.94 -11.21
C HIS A 34 -12.84 3.23 -11.09
N THR A 35 -13.44 3.21 -9.90
CA THR A 35 -14.74 2.59 -9.66
C THR A 35 -15.51 3.24 -8.51
N GLU A 36 -16.83 3.31 -8.67
CA GLU A 36 -17.77 3.68 -7.60
C GLU A 36 -18.40 2.46 -6.91
N GLN A 37 -18.04 1.25 -7.36
CA GLN A 37 -18.59 0.00 -6.84
C GLN A 37 -17.82 -0.47 -5.60
N TYR A 38 -18.09 0.19 -4.48
CA TYR A 38 -17.58 -0.19 -3.17
C TYR A 38 -18.69 -0.16 -2.12
N THR A 39 -18.57 -1.02 -1.11
CA THR A 39 -19.52 -1.07 0.01
C THR A 39 -18.87 -0.44 1.22
N LYS A 40 -19.45 0.65 1.71
CA LYS A 40 -19.02 1.29 2.97
C LYS A 40 -19.75 0.63 4.15
N THR A 41 -19.00 0.19 5.14
CA THR A 41 -19.52 -0.33 6.42
C THR A 41 -19.14 0.63 7.56
N GLN A 42 -19.64 0.39 8.78
CA GLN A 42 -19.24 1.18 9.95
C GLN A 42 -17.75 1.02 10.29
N THR A 43 -17.15 -0.12 9.93
CA THR A 43 -15.77 -0.46 10.30
C THR A 43 -14.77 -0.30 9.15
N GLY A 44 -15.23 -0.05 7.92
CA GLY A 44 -14.32 0.09 6.79
C GLY A 44 -15.00 0.11 5.43
N ILE A 45 -14.24 -0.24 4.41
CA ILE A 45 -14.66 -0.23 3.01
C ILE A 45 -14.35 -1.60 2.41
N LEU A 46 -15.35 -2.22 1.80
CA LEU A 46 -15.23 -3.49 1.11
C LEU A 46 -15.24 -3.22 -0.40
N VAL A 47 -14.20 -3.68 -1.07
CA VAL A 47 -14.03 -3.54 -2.52
C VAL A 47 -13.80 -4.93 -3.10
N SER A 48 -14.58 -5.28 -4.12
CA SER A 48 -14.41 -6.56 -4.81
C SER A 48 -13.36 -6.43 -5.90
N THR A 49 -12.34 -7.29 -5.91
CA THR A 49 -11.30 -7.31 -6.95
C THR A 49 -11.85 -7.63 -8.35
N ASN A 50 -13.06 -8.18 -8.44
CA ASN A 50 -13.74 -8.49 -9.70
C ASN A 50 -14.23 -7.24 -10.44
N VAL A 51 -14.49 -6.14 -9.73
CA VAL A 51 -14.94 -4.87 -10.30
C VAL A 51 -13.78 -3.90 -10.54
N LEU A 52 -12.56 -4.29 -10.15
CA LEU A 52 -11.34 -3.50 -10.37
C LEU A 52 -10.71 -3.87 -11.70
N ASN A 53 -10.52 -2.84 -12.53
CA ASN A 53 -9.78 -2.94 -13.78
C ASN A 53 -8.28 -3.15 -13.52
N ASP A 54 -7.57 -3.70 -14.52
CA ASP A 54 -6.13 -3.95 -14.42
C ASP A 54 -5.33 -2.66 -14.15
N GLU A 55 -5.76 -1.53 -14.72
CA GLU A 55 -5.15 -0.22 -14.50
C GLU A 55 -5.23 0.21 -13.03
N CYS A 56 -6.41 0.07 -12.41
CA CYS A 56 -6.59 0.39 -10.99
C CYS A 56 -5.71 -0.50 -10.09
N LEU A 57 -5.60 -1.79 -10.40
CA LEU A 57 -4.75 -2.69 -9.62
C LEU A 57 -3.27 -2.35 -9.77
N ASN A 58 -2.86 -1.94 -10.96
CA ASN A 58 -1.50 -1.51 -11.21
C ASN A 58 -1.17 -0.24 -10.42
N ASP A 59 -2.07 0.75 -10.41
CA ASP A 59 -1.90 1.99 -9.62
C ASP A 59 -1.78 1.68 -8.12
N ILE A 60 -2.63 0.79 -7.60
CA ILE A 60 -2.56 0.36 -6.19
C ILE A 60 -1.22 -0.33 -5.94
N GLN A 61 -0.79 -1.26 -6.81
CA GLN A 61 0.49 -1.96 -6.67
C GLN A 61 1.67 -1.00 -6.69
N THR A 62 1.67 0.00 -7.59
CA THR A 62 2.71 1.04 -7.66
C THR A 62 2.75 1.84 -6.37
N TYR A 63 1.60 2.25 -5.84
CA TYR A 63 1.54 3.01 -4.59
C TYR A 63 1.99 2.18 -3.38
N VAL A 64 1.54 0.93 -3.27
CA VAL A 64 1.96 0.01 -2.21
C VAL A 64 3.48 -0.20 -2.24
N ASN A 65 4.05 -0.44 -3.41
CA ASN A 65 5.50 -0.60 -3.57
C ASN A 65 6.25 0.67 -3.19
N PHE A 66 5.73 1.84 -3.54
CA PHE A 66 6.29 3.12 -3.12
C PHE A 66 6.31 3.27 -1.60
N CYS A 67 5.19 2.99 -0.91
CA CYS A 67 5.12 3.01 0.55
C CYS A 67 6.14 2.08 1.20
N LEU A 68 6.26 0.85 0.70
CA LEU A 68 7.22 -0.13 1.21
C LEU A 68 8.68 0.31 1.00
N ASP A 69 9.01 0.87 -0.17
CA ASP A 69 10.35 1.38 -0.46
C ASP A 69 10.69 2.59 0.41
N GLN A 70 9.75 3.53 0.56
CA GLN A 70 9.94 4.70 1.42
C GLN A 70 10.16 4.31 2.88
N ARG A 71 9.39 3.36 3.39
CA ARG A 71 9.57 2.85 4.76
C ARG A 71 10.96 2.25 4.95
N LYS A 72 11.41 1.42 4.00
CA LYS A 72 12.74 0.80 4.05
C LYS A 72 13.85 1.87 4.05
N ARG A 73 13.77 2.86 3.15
CA ARG A 73 14.76 3.95 3.09
C ARG A 73 14.80 4.77 4.37
N MET A 74 13.63 5.09 4.94
CA MET A 74 13.55 5.80 6.21
C MET A 74 14.20 5.00 7.35
N GLU A 75 13.99 3.68 7.39
CA GLU A 75 14.66 2.81 8.38
C GLU A 75 16.19 2.78 8.21
N GLU A 76 16.69 2.76 6.97
CA GLU A 76 18.12 2.80 6.67
C GLU A 76 18.76 4.14 7.07
N ASP A 77 18.11 5.26 6.77
CA ASP A 77 18.54 6.59 7.20
C ASP A 77 18.56 6.73 8.72
N LEU A 78 17.56 6.18 9.40
CA LEU A 78 17.46 6.24 10.86
C LEU A 78 18.55 5.41 11.55
N LYS A 79 18.89 4.24 10.99
CA LYS A 79 20.03 3.44 11.45
C LYS A 79 21.34 4.19 11.29
N THR A 80 21.56 4.78 10.11
CA THR A 80 22.77 5.54 9.80
C THR A 80 22.95 6.71 10.78
N ARG A 81 21.89 7.47 11.05
CA ARG A 81 21.90 8.57 12.04
C ARG A 81 22.26 8.08 13.44
N LYS A 82 21.64 7.00 13.91
CA LYS A 82 21.96 6.42 15.23
C LYS A 82 23.42 5.99 15.33
N THR A 83 23.98 5.41 14.28
CA THR A 83 25.39 5.03 14.24
C THR A 83 26.30 6.26 14.35
N TYR A 84 25.99 7.35 13.62
CA TYR A 84 26.74 8.59 13.73
C TYR A 84 26.63 9.25 15.12
N GLU A 85 25.42 9.27 15.70
CA GLU A 85 25.21 9.79 17.07
C GLU A 85 26.03 9.01 18.10
N GLN A 86 26.13 7.69 17.97
CA GLN A 86 26.95 6.85 18.84
C GLN A 86 28.45 7.12 18.68
N MET A 87 28.94 7.29 17.45
CA MET A 87 30.36 7.57 17.19
C MET A 87 30.82 8.96 17.66
N ILE A 88 29.91 9.94 17.76
CA ILE A 88 30.22 11.30 18.24
C ILE A 88 30.17 11.38 19.78
N ALA A 89 29.48 10.44 20.43
CA ALA A 89 29.32 10.39 21.88
C ALA A 89 30.46 9.65 22.61
N GLU A 90 31.37 8.98 21.89
CA GLU A 90 32.63 8.39 22.37
C GLU A 90 33.82 9.34 22.14
#